data_AF-A0AB35R175-F1
#
_entry.id   AF-A0AB35R175-F1
#
_cell.length_a   1.000
_cell.length_b   1.000
_cell.length_c   1.000
_cell.angle_alpha   90.00
_cell.angle_beta   90.00
_cell.angle_gamma   90.00
#
_symmetry.space_group_name_H-M   'P 1'
#
loop_
_entity.id
_entity.type
_entity.pdbx_description
1 polymer ?
#
loop_
_entity_poly.entity_id
_entity_poly.type
_entity_poly.pdbx_seq_one_letter_code
_entity_poly.pdbx_strand_id
1 'polypeptide(L)'
;MAELQNSYPAATHSLPGLSIDDRFSDLESLTSFLNGRGIETKNTRIDRYQRYLKIASDQGLESIDPKNIFKNVTDGRFQHGLDWYLYVLREVDELAHILKGLKVHVPVGVDERLRKIVGGSDFAALDKNSESRNIQFELRIASYFCLAGFIVRLDTETDIIASKGRQHFYIECKRISNSKQLEENLLKAKRQILARVPKKKRILHKYYGVIAVDVTRVAYTHNGLTLGITNDHAREVVQSALRSISEKIELIRFFSKKPPIIQCWLQIHIPGLIESPSQALTRFSSMFIVNPETAISCKAALLLLHNVYAGSDFSDPRESPSRKINTELNLPAGTQLWLSPNISDLMLKASDPGFIKELMKVLRTTLMISLKHLWAA
;
A
#
# COMPACT_ATOMS: atom_id res chain seq x y z
N MET A 1 -15.31 -17.41 20.10
CA MET A 1 -15.16 -17.50 18.64
C MET A 1 -13.97 -18.39 18.36
N ALA A 2 -14.15 -19.53 17.69
CA ALA A 2 -13.02 -20.37 17.31
C ALA A 2 -12.19 -19.60 16.27
N GLU A 3 -10.91 -19.36 16.55
CA GLU A 3 -9.98 -18.84 15.56
C GLU A 3 -9.91 -19.88 14.44
N LEU A 4 -10.38 -19.51 13.24
CA LEU A 4 -10.15 -20.29 12.04
C LEU A 4 -8.63 -20.34 11.83
N GLN A 5 -8.03 -21.47 12.16
CA GLN A 5 -6.61 -21.71 11.98
C GLN A 5 -6.35 -21.93 10.48
N ASN A 6 -6.23 -20.83 9.74
CA ASN A 6 -5.91 -20.87 8.32
C ASN A 6 -4.45 -21.35 8.16
N SER A 7 -4.26 -22.43 7.41
CA SER A 7 -2.93 -22.90 7.03
C SER A 7 -2.57 -22.29 5.68
N TYR A 8 -1.36 -21.73 5.60
CA TYR A 8 -0.82 -21.19 4.34
C TYR A 8 0.29 -22.12 3.85
N PRO A 9 0.26 -22.55 2.57
CA PRO A 9 1.30 -23.40 2.02
C PRO A 9 2.64 -22.65 2.02
N ALA A 10 3.74 -23.40 2.17
CA ALA A 10 5.08 -22.85 2.02
C ALA A 10 5.26 -22.28 0.61
N ALA A 11 5.87 -21.11 0.51
CA ALA A 11 6.16 -20.52 -0.78
C ALA A 11 7.17 -21.37 -1.54
N THR A 12 6.83 -21.72 -2.78
CA THR A 12 7.73 -22.45 -3.69
C THR A 12 8.43 -21.52 -4.67
N HIS A 13 8.00 -20.26 -4.75
CA HIS A 13 8.51 -19.24 -5.68
C HIS A 13 8.61 -17.86 -5.03
N SER A 14 9.57 -17.05 -5.50
CA SER A 14 9.66 -15.62 -5.18
C SER A 14 8.40 -14.91 -5.66
N LEU A 15 8.05 -13.77 -5.05
CA LEU A 15 6.93 -12.98 -5.55
C LEU A 15 7.45 -12.02 -6.63
N PRO A 16 6.62 -11.74 -7.66
CA PRO A 16 6.94 -10.68 -8.59
C PRO A 16 7.04 -9.35 -7.84
N GLY A 17 7.95 -8.50 -8.30
CA GLY A 17 8.16 -7.20 -7.70
C GLY A 17 9.10 -6.36 -8.55
N LEU A 18 8.95 -5.05 -8.40
CA LEU A 18 9.87 -4.08 -8.97
C LEU A 18 11.20 -4.12 -8.21
N SER A 19 12.29 -3.85 -8.92
CA SER A 19 13.60 -3.63 -8.32
C SER A 19 13.71 -2.22 -7.68
N ILE A 20 14.85 -1.93 -7.06
CA ILE A 20 15.18 -0.56 -6.61
C ILE A 20 15.38 0.35 -7.83
N ASP A 21 15.99 -0.17 -8.89
CA ASP A 21 16.27 0.55 -10.14
C ASP A 21 14.98 0.97 -10.86
N ASP A 22 13.99 0.07 -10.92
CA ASP A 22 12.68 0.38 -11.50
C ASP A 22 12.00 1.54 -10.76
N ARG A 23 12.07 1.53 -9.42
CA ARG A 23 11.49 2.59 -8.59
C ARG A 23 12.24 3.90 -8.69
N PHE A 24 13.56 3.84 -8.82
CA PHE A 24 14.37 5.02 -9.11
C PHE A 24 13.98 5.62 -10.47
N SER A 25 13.85 4.79 -11.51
CA SER A 25 13.37 5.22 -12.83
C SER A 25 11.97 5.82 -12.78
N ASP A 26 11.06 5.29 -11.95
CA ASP A 26 9.72 5.85 -11.76
C ASP A 26 9.77 7.27 -11.17
N LEU A 27 10.67 7.51 -10.21
CA LEU A 27 10.91 8.86 -9.67
C LEU A 27 11.56 9.79 -10.68
N GLU A 28 12.50 9.34 -11.50
CA GLU A 28 13.06 10.15 -12.59
C GLU A 28 11.97 10.57 -13.58
N SER A 29 11.08 9.64 -13.92
CA SER A 29 9.95 9.95 -14.78
C SER A 29 8.97 10.94 -14.13
N LEU A 30 8.72 10.82 -12.82
CA LEU A 30 7.89 11.77 -12.08
C LEU A 30 8.52 13.15 -12.05
N THR A 31 9.81 13.25 -11.71
CA THR A 31 10.56 14.50 -11.69
C THR A 31 10.53 15.17 -13.07
N SER A 32 10.73 14.40 -14.15
CA SER A 32 10.63 14.93 -15.51
C SER A 32 9.22 15.45 -15.83
N PHE A 33 8.18 14.71 -15.42
CA PHE A 33 6.78 15.10 -15.62
C PHE A 33 6.41 16.39 -14.85
N LEU A 34 6.94 16.57 -13.64
CA LEU A 34 6.76 17.76 -12.81
C LEU A 34 7.53 18.97 -13.37
N ASN A 35 8.80 18.78 -13.74
CA ASN A 35 9.64 19.83 -14.31
C ASN A 35 9.08 20.34 -15.64
N GLY A 36 8.56 19.44 -16.49
CA GLY A 36 7.87 19.83 -17.74
C GLY A 36 6.61 20.69 -17.52
N ARG A 37 6.12 20.80 -16.27
CA ARG A 37 5.01 21.66 -15.85
C ARG A 37 5.45 22.87 -15.03
N GLY A 38 6.76 23.13 -14.95
CA GLY A 38 7.33 24.22 -14.14
C GLY A 38 7.22 23.98 -12.63
N ILE A 39 7.11 22.73 -12.17
CA ILE A 39 7.08 22.39 -10.75
C ILE A 39 8.45 21.88 -10.33
N GLU A 40 9.18 22.69 -9.56
CA GLU A 40 10.51 22.33 -9.07
C GLU A 40 10.44 21.27 -7.96
N THR A 41 11.25 20.22 -8.10
CA THR A 41 11.36 19.14 -7.11
C THR A 41 12.61 19.22 -6.24
N LYS A 42 13.56 20.11 -6.55
CA LYS A 42 14.81 20.27 -5.79
C LYS A 42 14.54 20.58 -4.32
N ASN A 43 15.26 19.93 -3.40
CA ASN A 43 15.09 20.08 -1.95
C ASN A 43 13.71 19.70 -1.41
N THR A 44 12.87 19.05 -2.21
CA THR A 44 11.57 18.50 -1.79
C THR A 44 11.72 17.07 -1.25
N ARG A 45 10.64 16.47 -0.74
CA ARG A 45 10.67 15.07 -0.31
C ARG A 45 10.91 14.11 -1.47
N ILE A 46 10.46 14.46 -2.68
CA ILE A 46 10.66 13.65 -3.90
C ILE A 46 12.14 13.57 -4.26
N ASP A 47 12.84 14.71 -4.25
CA ASP A 47 14.30 14.75 -4.45
C ASP A 47 15.05 13.92 -3.39
N ARG A 48 14.58 13.93 -2.13
CA ARG A 48 15.15 13.07 -1.08
C ARG A 48 14.93 11.59 -1.33
N TYR A 49 13.74 11.17 -1.75
CA TYR A 49 13.50 9.77 -2.14
C TYR A 49 14.36 9.36 -3.33
N GLN A 50 14.50 10.25 -4.32
CA GLN A 50 15.32 9.99 -5.51
C GLN A 50 16.79 9.81 -5.13
N ARG A 51 17.34 10.67 -4.27
CA ARG A 51 18.71 10.51 -3.74
C ARG A 51 18.88 9.22 -2.95
N TYR A 52 17.91 8.87 -2.10
CA TYR A 52 17.92 7.64 -1.33
C TYR A 52 17.97 6.40 -2.24
N LEU A 53 17.04 6.30 -3.21
CA LEU A 53 16.99 5.16 -4.13
C LEU A 53 18.20 5.12 -5.07
N LYS A 54 18.78 6.27 -5.44
CA LYS A 54 20.01 6.30 -6.24
C LYS A 54 21.17 5.64 -5.50
N ILE A 55 21.41 6.01 -4.23
CA ILE A 55 22.48 5.42 -3.43
C ILE A 55 22.19 3.93 -3.20
N ALA A 56 20.93 3.58 -2.92
CA ALA A 56 20.49 2.20 -2.76
C ALA A 56 20.77 1.34 -4.00
N SER A 57 20.52 1.90 -5.20
CA SER A 57 20.76 1.28 -6.50
C SER A 57 22.26 1.12 -6.78
N ASP A 58 23.04 2.20 -6.62
CA ASP A 58 24.46 2.22 -6.97
C ASP A 58 25.34 1.41 -6.00
N GLN A 59 25.02 1.44 -4.70
CA GLN A 59 25.92 1.01 -3.61
C GLN A 59 25.29 -0.04 -2.69
N GLY A 60 23.97 -0.20 -2.71
CA GLY A 60 23.22 -1.08 -1.81
C GLY A 60 22.59 -0.34 -0.62
N LEU A 61 21.64 -1.00 0.06
CA LEU A 61 20.90 -0.42 1.20
C LEU A 61 21.78 -0.24 2.45
N GLU A 62 22.77 -1.12 2.67
CA GLU A 62 23.65 -1.10 3.85
C GLU A 62 24.59 0.12 3.90
N SER A 63 24.87 0.71 2.74
CA SER A 63 25.73 1.89 2.58
C SER A 63 25.03 3.22 2.85
N ILE A 64 23.72 3.22 3.10
CA ILE A 64 22.94 4.45 3.26
C ILE A 64 22.94 4.88 4.73
N ASP A 65 23.26 6.15 4.98
CA ASP A 65 22.86 6.84 6.22
C ASP A 65 21.62 7.71 5.93
N PRO A 66 20.40 7.24 6.26
CA PRO A 66 19.17 7.95 5.90
C PRO A 66 19.05 9.30 6.60
N LYS A 67 19.72 9.49 7.76
CA LYS A 67 19.67 10.74 8.54
C LYS A 67 20.36 11.90 7.81
N ASN A 68 21.28 11.61 6.89
CA ASN A 68 21.92 12.62 6.05
C ASN A 68 21.06 13.03 4.85
N ILE A 69 20.04 12.23 4.52
CA ILE A 69 19.18 12.45 3.35
C ILE A 69 17.87 13.11 3.78
N PHE A 70 17.23 12.57 4.83
CA PHE A 70 15.91 12.97 5.32
C PHE A 70 15.99 13.96 6.47
N LYS A 71 15.06 14.92 6.49
CA LYS A 71 15.13 16.07 7.40
C LYS A 71 14.42 15.77 8.72
N ASN A 72 15.10 16.06 9.84
CA ASN A 72 14.52 16.13 11.19
C ASN A 72 13.74 14.88 11.64
N VAL A 73 14.20 13.70 11.25
CA VAL A 73 13.59 12.44 11.66
C VAL A 73 14.25 11.95 12.94
N THR A 74 13.65 12.27 14.08
CA THR A 74 14.08 11.80 15.42
C THR A 74 13.10 10.79 16.00
N ASP A 75 12.28 10.19 15.15
CA ASP A 75 11.15 9.40 15.58
C ASP A 75 11.56 7.95 15.86
N GLY A 76 11.03 7.40 16.96
CA GLY A 76 11.29 6.04 17.44
C GLY A 76 11.02 4.93 16.42
N ARG A 77 10.28 5.21 15.34
CA ARG A 77 9.94 4.28 14.26
C ARG A 77 11.05 4.06 13.22
N PHE A 78 12.10 4.87 13.27
CA PHE A 78 13.19 4.86 12.28
C PHE A 78 14.49 4.39 12.93
N GLN A 79 14.52 3.15 13.41
CA GLN A 79 15.67 2.58 14.13
C GLN A 79 16.62 1.81 13.21
N HIS A 80 16.05 1.06 12.26
CA HIS A 80 16.80 0.17 11.39
C HIS A 80 16.68 0.60 9.92
N GLY A 81 17.69 0.28 9.10
CA GLY A 81 17.70 0.60 7.67
C GLY A 81 16.45 0.11 6.92
N LEU A 82 15.91 -1.05 7.33
CA LEU A 82 14.68 -1.61 6.79
C LEU A 82 13.45 -0.73 7.05
N ASP A 83 13.36 -0.07 8.21
CA ASP A 83 12.24 0.83 8.53
C ASP A 83 12.18 1.95 7.48
N TRP A 84 13.32 2.60 7.25
CA TRP A 84 13.47 3.65 6.26
C TRP A 84 13.09 3.18 4.87
N TYR A 85 13.57 2.00 4.48
CA TYR A 85 13.27 1.44 3.17
C TYR A 85 11.77 1.21 2.99
N LEU A 86 11.09 0.60 3.96
CA LEU A 86 9.64 0.36 3.89
C LEU A 86 8.83 1.67 3.80
N TYR A 87 9.22 2.71 4.54
CA TYR A 87 8.59 4.02 4.43
C TYR A 87 8.87 4.68 3.07
N VAL A 88 10.08 4.58 2.52
CA VAL A 88 10.37 5.07 1.17
C VAL A 88 9.54 4.33 0.13
N LEU A 89 9.45 2.99 0.21
CA LEU A 89 8.65 2.18 -0.71
C LEU A 89 7.19 2.63 -0.75
N ARG A 90 6.58 2.84 0.43
CA ARG A 90 5.23 3.38 0.54
C ARG A 90 5.05 4.66 -0.25
N GLU A 91 5.96 5.62 -0.06
CA GLU A 91 5.84 6.93 -0.69
C GLU A 91 6.06 6.86 -2.20
N VAL A 92 7.06 6.11 -2.64
CA VAL A 92 7.44 6.00 -4.05
C VAL A 92 6.41 5.23 -4.84
N ASP A 93 5.93 4.09 -4.34
CA ASP A 93 4.96 3.26 -5.06
C ASP A 93 3.61 4.01 -5.25
N GLU A 94 3.18 4.83 -4.28
CA GLU A 94 2.00 5.68 -4.44
C GLU A 94 2.21 6.80 -5.46
N LEU A 95 3.37 7.45 -5.45
CA LEU A 95 3.71 8.49 -6.42
C LEU A 95 3.82 7.92 -7.85
N ALA A 96 4.42 6.75 -8.01
CA ALA A 96 4.49 6.03 -9.27
C ALA A 96 3.08 5.66 -9.78
N HIS A 97 2.21 5.16 -8.89
CA HIS A 97 0.83 4.86 -9.24
C HIS A 97 0.04 6.09 -9.70
N ILE A 98 0.21 7.23 -9.02
CA ILE A 98 -0.39 8.51 -9.44
C ILE A 98 0.07 8.87 -10.85
N LEU A 99 1.39 8.86 -11.10
CA LEU A 99 1.96 9.19 -12.40
C LEU A 99 1.43 8.28 -13.52
N LYS A 100 1.29 6.98 -13.26
CA LYS A 100 0.75 6.00 -14.22
C LYS A 100 -0.61 6.45 -14.76
N GLY A 101 -1.52 6.90 -13.89
CA GLY A 101 -2.82 7.42 -14.31
C GLY A 101 -2.74 8.78 -15.01
N LEU A 102 -1.95 9.72 -14.48
CA LEU A 102 -1.81 11.05 -15.07
C LEU A 102 -1.17 11.05 -16.47
N LYS A 103 -0.37 10.03 -16.79
CA LYS A 103 0.20 9.82 -18.14
C LYS A 103 -0.82 9.38 -19.17
N VAL A 104 -1.91 8.69 -18.78
CA VAL A 104 -2.99 8.32 -19.71
C VAL A 104 -3.72 9.57 -20.19
N HIS A 105 -4.04 10.45 -19.26
CA HIS A 105 -4.65 11.74 -19.52
C HIS A 105 -4.37 12.67 -18.34
N VAL A 106 -3.99 13.91 -18.66
CA VAL A 106 -3.68 14.95 -17.66
C VAL A 106 -4.98 15.66 -17.26
N PRO A 107 -5.47 15.49 -16.01
CA PRO A 107 -6.72 16.09 -15.57
C PRO A 107 -6.65 17.61 -15.51
N VAL A 108 -7.77 18.28 -15.77
CA VAL A 108 -7.88 19.73 -15.57
C VAL A 108 -7.75 20.06 -14.08
N GLY A 109 -6.93 21.05 -13.74
CA GLY A 109 -6.70 21.49 -12.36
C GLY A 109 -5.64 20.68 -11.59
N VAL A 110 -4.92 19.76 -12.25
CA VAL A 110 -3.94 18.89 -11.59
C VAL A 110 -2.69 19.64 -11.09
N ASP A 111 -2.25 20.68 -11.80
CA ASP A 111 -0.95 21.33 -11.52
C ASP A 111 -0.88 21.97 -10.12
N GLU A 112 -1.98 22.56 -9.65
CA GLU A 112 -2.05 23.14 -8.30
C GLU A 112 -1.93 22.06 -7.22
N ARG A 113 -2.48 20.88 -7.48
CA ARG A 113 -2.37 19.74 -6.58
C ARG A 113 -0.97 19.16 -6.59
N LEU A 114 -0.36 19.06 -7.77
CA LEU A 114 1.02 18.60 -7.92
C LEU A 114 2.01 19.49 -7.16
N ARG A 115 1.84 20.82 -7.22
CA ARG A 115 2.65 21.77 -6.43
C ARG A 115 2.54 21.53 -4.92
N LYS A 116 1.39 21.06 -4.42
CA LYS A 116 1.20 20.79 -2.99
C LYS A 116 1.82 19.45 -2.56
N ILE A 117 1.80 18.43 -3.41
CA ILE A 117 2.36 17.10 -3.05
C ILE A 117 3.89 17.02 -3.12
N VAL A 118 4.59 17.99 -3.73
CA VAL A 118 6.05 18.00 -3.62
C VAL A 118 6.50 18.42 -2.21
N GLY A 119 5.68 19.23 -1.52
CA GLY A 119 5.92 19.66 -0.13
C GLY A 119 5.42 18.69 0.93
N GLY A 120 5.49 19.13 2.20
CA GLY A 120 5.11 18.34 3.38
C GLY A 120 6.30 17.63 4.04
N SER A 121 6.03 16.81 5.05
CA SER A 121 7.09 16.01 5.68
C SER A 121 7.51 14.83 4.79
N ASP A 122 8.68 14.28 5.10
CA ASP A 122 9.29 13.18 4.34
C ASP A 122 8.49 11.89 4.41
N PHE A 123 7.68 11.65 5.44
CA PHE A 123 6.91 10.41 5.53
C PHE A 123 5.53 10.71 6.09
N ALA A 124 4.48 10.08 5.58
CA ALA A 124 3.13 10.35 6.08
C ALA A 124 2.96 10.04 7.58
N ALA A 125 3.82 9.17 8.11
CA ALA A 125 4.00 8.86 9.51
C ALA A 125 4.38 10.08 10.38
N LEU A 126 5.05 11.08 9.81
CA LEU A 126 5.57 12.28 10.50
C LEU A 126 4.70 13.52 10.30
N ASP A 127 3.66 13.45 9.47
CA ASP A 127 2.89 14.62 9.10
C ASP A 127 2.07 15.18 10.27
N LYS A 128 2.36 16.44 10.61
CA LYS A 128 1.53 17.27 11.49
C LYS A 128 0.44 18.03 10.70
N ASN A 129 0.77 18.45 9.47
CA ASN A 129 -0.18 19.01 8.51
C ASN A 129 -0.51 17.94 7.46
N SER A 130 -1.78 17.59 7.34
CA SER A 130 -2.24 16.51 6.46
C SER A 130 -2.59 16.97 5.04
N GLU A 131 -2.52 18.27 4.71
CA GLU A 131 -2.98 18.80 3.42
C GLU A 131 -2.31 18.11 2.22
N SER A 132 -0.97 18.12 2.15
CA SER A 132 -0.20 17.48 1.07
C SER A 132 -0.59 16.01 0.89
N ARG A 133 -0.81 15.29 1.98
CA ARG A 133 -1.19 13.88 1.93
C ARG A 133 -2.65 13.64 1.60
N ASN A 134 -3.55 14.53 2.01
CA ASN A 134 -4.96 14.47 1.59
C ASN A 134 -5.05 14.63 0.07
N ILE A 135 -4.31 15.59 -0.47
CA ILE A 135 -4.22 15.82 -1.92
C ILE A 135 -3.55 14.65 -2.63
N GLN A 136 -2.49 14.06 -2.06
CA GLN A 136 -1.86 12.85 -2.62
C GLN A 136 -2.86 11.69 -2.71
N PHE A 137 -3.70 11.48 -1.68
CA PHE A 137 -4.76 10.48 -1.73
C PHE A 137 -5.82 10.81 -2.79
N GLU A 138 -6.23 12.07 -2.92
CA GLU A 138 -7.14 12.50 -3.98
C GLU A 138 -6.56 12.22 -5.37
N LEU A 139 -5.27 12.52 -5.58
CA LEU A 139 -4.57 12.21 -6.83
C LEU A 139 -4.46 10.70 -7.08
N ARG A 140 -4.25 9.90 -6.03
CA ARG A 140 -4.29 8.43 -6.12
C ARG A 140 -5.66 7.93 -6.56
N ILE A 141 -6.75 8.44 -5.98
CA ILE A 141 -8.09 8.04 -6.43
C ILE A 141 -8.34 8.50 -7.87
N ALA A 142 -7.92 9.72 -8.22
CA ALA A 142 -8.06 10.26 -9.57
C ALA A 142 -7.30 9.42 -10.62
N SER A 143 -6.13 8.87 -10.29
CA SER A 143 -5.34 8.05 -11.21
C SER A 143 -6.07 6.78 -11.63
N TYR A 144 -6.81 6.10 -10.74
CA TYR A 144 -7.65 4.96 -11.11
C TYR A 144 -8.70 5.33 -12.18
N PHE A 145 -9.35 6.49 -12.03
CA PHE A 145 -10.33 6.95 -13.02
C PHE A 145 -9.68 7.31 -14.36
N CYS A 146 -8.48 7.92 -14.35
CA CYS A 146 -7.73 8.19 -15.56
C CYS A 146 -7.36 6.89 -16.30
N LEU A 147 -6.85 5.89 -15.57
CA LEU A 147 -6.52 4.56 -16.11
C LEU A 147 -7.73 3.88 -16.75
N ALA A 148 -8.92 4.07 -16.17
CA ALA A 148 -10.17 3.52 -16.69
C ALA A 148 -10.80 4.35 -17.84
N GLY A 149 -10.09 5.36 -18.34
CA GLY A 149 -10.51 6.19 -19.47
C GLY A 149 -11.65 7.17 -19.13
N PHE A 150 -11.72 7.64 -17.89
CA PHE A 150 -12.62 8.73 -17.53
C PHE A 150 -11.98 10.08 -17.81
N ILE A 151 -12.81 11.06 -18.17
CA ILE A 151 -12.41 12.47 -18.14
C ILE A 151 -12.47 12.93 -16.68
N VAL A 152 -11.33 13.32 -16.14
CA VAL A 152 -11.19 13.69 -14.73
C VAL A 152 -10.99 15.20 -14.59
N ARG A 153 -11.70 15.79 -13.63
CA ARG A 153 -11.59 17.20 -13.24
C ARG A 153 -11.26 17.32 -11.77
N LEU A 154 -10.29 18.18 -11.49
CA LEU A 154 -9.74 18.46 -10.17
C LEU A 154 -9.80 19.96 -9.82
N ASP A 155 -10.33 20.77 -10.74
CA ASP A 155 -10.50 22.23 -10.69
C ASP A 155 -11.84 22.67 -10.06
N THR A 156 -12.45 21.81 -9.25
CA THR A 156 -13.78 22.04 -8.67
C THR A 156 -13.75 21.95 -7.16
N GLU A 157 -14.82 22.40 -6.51
CA GLU A 157 -14.94 22.24 -5.05
C GLU A 157 -15.02 20.78 -4.60
N THR A 158 -15.60 19.90 -5.43
CA THR A 158 -15.56 18.45 -5.20
C THR A 158 -14.15 17.96 -5.47
N ASP A 159 -13.65 17.11 -4.57
CA ASP A 159 -12.27 16.61 -4.64
C ASP A 159 -11.98 16.00 -6.03
N ILE A 160 -12.89 15.20 -6.59
CA ILE A 160 -12.76 14.66 -7.95
C ILE A 160 -14.12 14.60 -8.65
N ILE A 161 -14.21 15.08 -9.88
CA ILE A 161 -15.33 14.77 -10.78
C ILE A 161 -14.81 13.90 -11.93
N ALA A 162 -15.30 12.66 -12.01
CA ALA A 162 -14.96 11.71 -13.08
C ALA A 162 -16.16 11.47 -13.99
N SER A 163 -15.95 11.59 -15.30
CA SER A 163 -17.03 11.46 -16.31
C SER A 163 -16.70 10.44 -17.38
N LYS A 164 -17.66 9.56 -17.70
CA LYS A 164 -17.57 8.63 -18.84
C LYS A 164 -18.90 8.60 -19.58
N GLY A 165 -18.92 9.23 -20.75
CA GLY A 165 -20.15 9.47 -21.49
C GLY A 165 -21.17 10.27 -20.68
N ARG A 166 -22.33 9.66 -20.42
CA ARG A 166 -23.47 10.27 -19.71
C ARG A 166 -23.46 10.07 -18.19
N GLN A 167 -22.42 9.43 -17.66
CA GLN A 167 -22.29 9.14 -16.23
C GLN A 167 -21.22 10.01 -15.60
N HIS A 168 -21.58 10.66 -14.50
CA HIS A 168 -20.73 11.59 -13.76
C HIS A 168 -20.68 11.18 -12.29
N PHE A 169 -19.47 11.03 -11.77
CA PHE A 169 -19.18 10.63 -10.40
C PHE A 169 -18.55 11.80 -9.67
N TYR A 170 -19.22 12.25 -8.61
CA TYR A 170 -18.73 13.26 -7.67
C TYR A 170 -18.14 12.51 -6.49
N ILE A 171 -16.83 12.59 -6.34
CA ILE A 171 -16.07 11.79 -5.39
C ILE A 171 -15.48 12.71 -4.34
N GLU A 172 -15.80 12.44 -3.08
CA GLU A 172 -15.16 13.09 -1.93
C GLU A 172 -14.19 12.10 -1.29
N CYS A 173 -12.96 12.55 -1.08
CA CYS A 173 -11.88 11.76 -0.49
C CYS A 173 -11.72 12.15 0.98
N LYS A 174 -11.54 11.16 1.86
CA LYS A 174 -11.25 11.37 3.28
C LYS A 174 -10.14 10.44 3.76
N ARG A 175 -9.06 11.00 4.30
CA ARG A 175 -8.02 10.25 5.00
C ARG A 175 -8.32 10.25 6.49
N ILE A 176 -8.72 9.11 7.02
CA ILE A 176 -9.23 9.03 8.39
C ILE A 176 -8.10 8.59 9.31
N SER A 177 -7.79 9.45 10.29
CA SER A 177 -6.61 9.27 11.14
C SER A 177 -6.85 8.31 12.31
N ASN A 178 -8.10 8.14 12.75
CA ASN A 178 -8.47 7.22 13.82
C ASN A 178 -9.95 6.83 13.73
N SER A 179 -10.34 5.74 14.42
CA SER A 179 -11.69 5.19 14.35
C SER A 179 -12.79 6.12 14.88
N LYS A 180 -12.48 7.06 15.80
CA LYS A 180 -13.48 7.97 16.39
C LYS A 180 -13.97 9.00 15.38
N GLN A 181 -13.12 9.35 14.42
CA GLN A 181 -13.42 10.34 13.38
C GLN A 181 -14.14 9.74 12.16
N LEU A 182 -14.40 8.43 12.15
CA LEU A 182 -14.94 7.72 10.99
C LEU A 182 -16.31 8.25 10.57
N GLU A 183 -17.26 8.28 11.50
CA GLU A 183 -18.63 8.74 11.25
C GLU A 183 -18.70 10.21 10.85
N GLU A 184 -18.04 11.09 11.61
CA GLU A 184 -18.05 12.53 11.33
C GLU A 184 -17.53 12.83 9.91
N ASN A 185 -16.44 12.18 9.49
CA ASN A 185 -15.86 12.38 8.17
C ASN A 185 -16.75 11.84 7.05
N LEU A 186 -17.41 10.70 7.24
CA LEU A 186 -18.37 10.16 6.27
C LEU A 186 -19.60 11.06 6.12
N LEU A 187 -20.15 11.57 7.22
CA LEU A 187 -21.27 12.50 7.20
C LEU A 187 -20.87 13.86 6.59
N LYS A 188 -19.63 14.31 6.81
CA LYS A 188 -19.08 15.49 6.13
C LYS A 188 -18.99 15.27 4.62
N ALA A 189 -18.42 14.15 4.17
CA ALA A 189 -18.33 13.80 2.75
C ALA A 189 -19.73 13.72 2.11
N LYS A 190 -20.70 13.08 2.79
CA LYS A 190 -22.11 13.08 2.36
C LYS A 190 -22.62 14.50 2.13
N ARG A 191 -22.48 15.40 3.10
CA ARG A 191 -22.96 16.79 2.99
C ARG A 191 -22.32 17.52 1.81
N GLN A 192 -21.02 17.34 1.60
CA GLN A 192 -20.29 17.92 0.46
C GLN A 192 -20.87 17.42 -0.88
N ILE A 193 -21.08 16.11 -1.05
CA ILE A 193 -21.68 15.54 -2.26
C ILE A 193 -23.10 16.10 -2.49
N LEU A 194 -23.95 16.10 -1.46
CA LEU A 194 -25.33 16.56 -1.58
C LEU A 194 -25.44 18.05 -1.96
N ALA A 195 -24.46 18.86 -1.57
CA ALA A 195 -24.39 20.27 -1.94
C ALA A 195 -23.95 20.48 -3.40
N ARG A 196 -23.04 19.62 -3.90
CA ARG A 196 -22.32 19.84 -5.17
C ARG A 196 -22.90 19.07 -6.37
N VAL A 197 -23.58 17.94 -6.13
CA VAL A 197 -24.21 17.17 -7.20
C VAL A 197 -25.42 17.94 -7.77
N PRO A 198 -25.55 18.07 -9.11
CA PRO A 198 -26.65 18.77 -9.73
C PRO A 198 -28.02 18.20 -9.35
N LYS A 199 -28.89 19.05 -8.79
CA LYS A 199 -30.28 18.70 -8.44
C LYS A 199 -31.21 18.64 -9.65
N LYS A 200 -30.98 19.52 -10.64
CA LYS A 200 -31.74 19.54 -11.91
C LYS A 200 -31.16 18.49 -12.85
N LYS A 201 -31.94 17.46 -13.13
CA LYS A 201 -31.55 16.41 -14.07
C LYS A 201 -31.53 16.99 -15.49
N ARG A 202 -30.36 16.98 -16.11
CA ARG A 202 -30.30 16.98 -17.58
C ARG A 202 -30.79 15.61 -18.04
N ILE A 203 -31.78 15.58 -18.92
CA ILE A 203 -32.54 14.36 -19.30
C ILE A 203 -31.61 13.17 -19.62
N LEU A 204 -30.47 13.42 -20.23
CA LEU A 204 -29.53 12.39 -20.68
C LEU A 204 -28.38 12.12 -19.71
N HIS A 205 -28.17 12.93 -18.66
CA HIS A 205 -27.02 12.81 -17.77
C HIS A 205 -27.42 12.26 -16.40
N LYS A 206 -26.61 11.34 -15.89
CA LYS A 206 -26.77 10.75 -14.55
C LYS A 206 -25.60 11.14 -13.67
N TYR A 207 -25.92 11.53 -12.44
CA TYR A 207 -24.96 12.03 -11.46
C TYR A 207 -25.01 11.16 -10.20
N TYR A 208 -23.84 10.76 -9.73
CA TYR A 208 -23.66 9.84 -8.61
C TYR A 208 -22.65 10.38 -7.61
N GLY A 209 -22.88 10.11 -6.33
CA GLY A 209 -21.93 10.33 -5.26
C GLY A 209 -21.12 9.07 -4.97
N VAL A 210 -19.81 9.24 -4.76
CA VAL A 210 -18.90 8.21 -4.26
C VAL A 210 -18.09 8.81 -3.12
N ILE A 211 -17.87 8.04 -2.04
CA ILE A 211 -16.99 8.47 -0.95
C ILE A 211 -15.78 7.54 -0.96
N ALA A 212 -14.58 8.09 -1.19
CA ALA A 212 -13.33 7.34 -1.12
C ALA A 212 -12.65 7.61 0.23
N VAL A 213 -12.24 6.55 0.92
CA VAL A 213 -11.75 6.64 2.29
C VAL A 213 -10.44 5.88 2.43
N ASP A 214 -9.38 6.59 2.79
CA ASP A 214 -8.15 5.95 3.26
C ASP A 214 -8.30 5.66 4.75
N VAL A 215 -8.32 4.36 5.08
CA VAL A 215 -8.49 3.85 6.44
C VAL A 215 -7.21 3.21 6.99
N THR A 216 -6.07 3.43 6.34
CA THR A 216 -4.78 2.83 6.73
C THR A 216 -4.45 3.11 8.20
N ARG A 217 -4.62 4.35 8.67
CA ARG A 217 -4.36 4.72 10.08
C ARG A 217 -5.43 4.23 11.06
N VAL A 218 -6.64 3.94 10.58
CA VAL A 218 -7.70 3.31 11.38
C VAL A 218 -7.36 1.84 11.61
N ALA A 219 -6.87 1.16 10.58
CA ALA A 219 -6.46 -0.25 10.65
C ALA A 219 -5.13 -0.45 11.39
N TYR A 220 -4.16 0.46 11.22
CA TYR A 220 -2.80 0.32 11.71
C TYR A 220 -2.34 1.56 12.48
N THR A 221 -2.56 1.53 13.81
CA THR A 221 -2.22 2.64 14.72
C THR A 221 -0.72 2.91 14.82
N HIS A 222 0.12 1.91 14.53
CA HIS A 222 1.58 2.00 14.54
C HIS A 222 2.18 2.46 13.20
N ASN A 223 1.40 3.15 12.36
CA ASN A 223 1.82 3.89 11.16
C ASN A 223 1.91 3.11 9.85
N GLY A 224 1.07 2.08 9.75
CA GLY A 224 0.83 1.42 8.47
C GLY A 224 2.09 0.72 7.97
N LEU A 225 2.62 -0.19 8.77
CA LEU A 225 3.47 -1.29 8.30
C LEU A 225 2.68 -2.58 8.55
N THR A 226 2.83 -3.57 7.67
CA THR A 226 2.23 -4.89 7.88
C THR A 226 3.28 -5.98 7.76
N LEU A 227 3.10 -7.06 8.52
CA LEU A 227 3.91 -8.25 8.42
C LEU A 227 3.02 -9.40 7.96
N GLY A 228 3.53 -10.25 7.08
CA GLY A 228 2.86 -11.49 6.73
C GLY A 228 3.85 -12.62 6.57
N ILE A 229 3.39 -13.84 6.85
CA ILE A 229 4.20 -15.04 6.66
C ILE A 229 4.36 -15.32 5.18
N THR A 230 3.26 -15.23 4.42
CA THR A 230 3.21 -15.37 2.96
C THR A 230 2.49 -14.18 2.33
N ASN A 231 2.54 -14.08 1.00
CA ASN A 231 1.76 -13.09 0.25
C ASN A 231 0.25 -13.17 0.54
N ASP A 232 -0.27 -14.40 0.62
CA ASP A 232 -1.69 -14.62 0.90
C ASP A 232 -2.05 -14.26 2.33
N HIS A 233 -1.21 -14.61 3.30
CA HIS A 233 -1.44 -14.22 4.69
C HIS A 233 -1.42 -12.69 4.83
N ALA A 234 -0.44 -12.00 4.25
CA ALA A 234 -0.41 -10.54 4.27
C ALA A 234 -1.66 -9.92 3.60
N ARG A 235 -2.15 -10.49 2.49
CA ARG A 235 -3.40 -10.08 1.86
C ARG A 235 -4.59 -10.28 2.79
N GLU A 236 -4.68 -11.42 3.45
CA GLU A 236 -5.77 -11.73 4.39
C GLU A 236 -5.77 -10.79 5.59
N VAL A 237 -4.62 -10.50 6.19
CA VAL A 237 -4.47 -9.54 7.30
C VAL A 237 -5.06 -8.18 6.93
N VAL A 238 -4.70 -7.66 5.75
CA VAL A 238 -5.22 -6.36 5.28
C VAL A 238 -6.71 -6.41 4.95
N GLN A 239 -7.18 -7.50 4.32
CA GLN A 239 -8.59 -7.67 3.97
C GLN A 239 -9.48 -7.82 5.22
N SER A 240 -9.01 -8.53 6.24
CA SER A 240 -9.70 -8.65 7.53
C SER A 240 -9.81 -7.30 8.23
N ALA A 241 -8.77 -6.46 8.17
CA ALA A 241 -8.83 -5.10 8.70
C ALA A 241 -9.87 -4.23 7.94
N LEU A 242 -9.91 -4.34 6.61
CA LEU A 242 -10.95 -3.67 5.80
C LEU A 242 -12.36 -4.13 6.16
N ARG A 243 -12.59 -5.45 6.33
CA ARG A 243 -13.89 -6.02 6.74
C ARG A 243 -14.35 -5.49 8.10
N SER A 244 -13.47 -5.49 9.09
CA SER A 244 -13.81 -4.97 10.43
C SER A 244 -14.20 -3.49 10.39
N ILE A 245 -13.59 -2.70 9.50
CA ILE A 245 -13.94 -1.30 9.30
C ILE A 245 -15.24 -1.17 8.50
N SER A 246 -15.48 -2.01 7.49
CA SER A 246 -16.71 -1.97 6.69
C SER A 246 -17.94 -2.27 7.53
N GLU A 247 -17.87 -3.26 8.42
CA GLU A 247 -18.95 -3.60 9.36
C GLU A 247 -19.36 -2.39 10.21
N LYS A 248 -18.38 -1.62 10.70
CA LYS A 248 -18.66 -0.37 11.45
C LYS A 248 -19.31 0.69 10.57
N ILE A 249 -18.90 0.79 9.32
CA ILE A 249 -19.41 1.79 8.37
C ILE A 249 -20.85 1.50 7.95
N GLU A 250 -21.22 0.24 7.80
CA GLU A 250 -22.59 -0.17 7.48
C GLU A 250 -23.61 0.30 8.53
N LEU A 251 -23.19 0.44 9.79
CA LEU A 251 -24.01 0.95 10.89
C LEU A 251 -24.29 2.46 10.81
N ILE A 252 -23.43 3.25 10.14
CA ILE A 252 -23.49 4.72 10.13
C ILE A 252 -24.61 5.26 9.21
N ARG A 253 -25.13 4.46 8.28
CA ARG A 253 -26.23 4.83 7.35
C ARG A 253 -26.05 6.20 6.66
N PHE A 254 -24.86 6.50 6.13
CA PHE A 254 -24.57 7.77 5.47
C PHE A 254 -25.02 7.83 3.99
N PHE A 255 -25.42 6.72 3.37
CA PHE A 255 -25.88 6.72 1.97
C PHE A 255 -27.11 7.63 1.75
N SER A 256 -27.35 8.02 0.49
CA SER A 256 -28.48 8.84 0.07
C SER A 256 -29.10 8.26 -1.21
N LYS A 257 -30.43 8.36 -1.36
CA LYS A 257 -31.15 7.99 -2.60
C LYS A 257 -31.16 9.12 -3.64
N LYS A 258 -31.16 10.37 -3.22
CA LYS A 258 -31.34 11.55 -4.09
C LYS A 258 -30.52 12.76 -3.59
N PRO A 259 -29.48 13.19 -4.31
CA PRO A 259 -28.77 12.42 -5.34
C PRO A 259 -28.21 11.10 -4.78
N PRO A 260 -28.09 10.06 -5.61
CA PRO A 260 -27.68 8.74 -5.14
C PRO A 260 -26.19 8.75 -4.78
N ILE A 261 -25.88 8.49 -3.50
CA ILE A 261 -24.52 8.09 -3.09
C ILE A 261 -24.50 6.57 -3.18
N ILE A 262 -23.78 6.04 -4.17
CA ILE A 262 -23.95 4.64 -4.59
C ILE A 262 -22.90 3.70 -4.00
N GLN A 263 -21.75 4.23 -3.60
CA GLN A 263 -20.63 3.43 -3.12
C GLN A 263 -19.76 4.22 -2.13
N CYS A 264 -19.25 3.51 -1.13
CA CYS A 264 -18.11 3.92 -0.34
C CYS A 264 -16.93 2.98 -0.64
N TRP A 265 -15.81 3.56 -1.06
CA TRP A 265 -14.60 2.86 -1.41
C TRP A 265 -13.58 3.01 -0.28
N LEU A 266 -13.35 1.93 0.45
CA LEU A 266 -12.31 1.84 1.47
C LEU A 266 -10.99 1.43 0.84
N GLN A 267 -9.92 2.11 1.22
CA GLN A 267 -8.58 1.79 0.76
C GLN A 267 -7.61 1.71 1.94
N ILE A 268 -6.73 0.70 1.89
CA ILE A 268 -5.53 0.62 2.71
C ILE A 268 -4.33 0.66 1.76
N HIS A 269 -3.40 1.56 2.07
CA HIS A 269 -2.13 1.70 1.38
C HIS A 269 -0.99 1.52 2.40
N ILE A 270 -0.36 0.35 2.36
CA ILE A 270 0.53 -0.11 3.41
C ILE A 270 1.77 -0.83 2.85
N PRO A 271 2.99 -0.41 3.21
CA PRO A 271 4.18 -1.22 3.04
C PRO A 271 4.14 -2.42 3.98
N GLY A 272 4.73 -3.52 3.56
CA GLY A 272 4.87 -4.68 4.41
C GLY A 272 6.03 -5.58 4.03
N LEU A 273 6.41 -6.39 5.01
CA LEU A 273 7.41 -7.43 4.85
C LEU A 273 6.71 -8.79 4.83
N ILE A 274 7.00 -9.58 3.82
CA ILE A 274 6.68 -11.00 3.78
C ILE A 274 7.89 -11.77 4.27
N GLU A 275 7.67 -12.78 5.10
CA GLU A 275 8.72 -13.64 5.63
C GLU A 275 9.15 -14.73 4.63
N SER A 276 8.19 -15.36 3.95
CA SER A 276 8.41 -16.47 3.03
C SER A 276 7.64 -16.29 1.72
N PRO A 277 8.31 -15.93 0.60
CA PRO A 277 9.72 -15.52 0.52
C PRO A 277 9.95 -14.15 1.15
N SER A 278 11.14 -13.93 1.69
CA SER A 278 11.49 -12.64 2.30
C SER A 278 11.45 -11.53 1.27
N GLN A 279 10.50 -10.59 1.40
CA GLN A 279 10.32 -9.52 0.43
C GLN A 279 9.57 -8.33 1.03
N ALA A 280 10.08 -7.13 0.76
CA ALA A 280 9.36 -5.89 1.02
C ALA A 280 8.46 -5.54 -0.17
N LEU A 281 7.23 -5.13 0.10
CA LEU A 281 6.29 -4.66 -0.92
C LEU A 281 5.34 -3.60 -0.39
N THR A 282 4.73 -2.85 -1.29
CA THR A 282 3.61 -1.95 -0.97
C THR A 282 2.30 -2.57 -1.45
N ARG A 283 1.29 -2.59 -0.58
CA ARG A 283 -0.06 -3.06 -0.92
C ARG A 283 -1.02 -1.90 -1.06
N PHE A 284 -1.79 -1.93 -2.15
CA PHE A 284 -3.01 -1.15 -2.33
C PHE A 284 -4.19 -2.10 -2.27
N SER A 285 -4.88 -2.14 -1.12
CA SER A 285 -6.06 -2.99 -0.93
C SER A 285 -7.32 -2.15 -0.89
N SER A 286 -8.35 -2.62 -1.58
CA SER A 286 -9.65 -1.94 -1.66
C SER A 286 -10.78 -2.83 -1.19
N MET A 287 -11.80 -2.23 -0.58
CA MET A 287 -13.08 -2.85 -0.28
C MET A 287 -14.21 -1.86 -0.58
N PHE A 288 -15.34 -2.36 -1.05
CA PHE A 288 -16.45 -1.52 -1.52
C PHE A 288 -17.72 -1.84 -0.76
N ILE A 289 -18.33 -0.80 -0.19
CA ILE A 289 -19.65 -0.87 0.43
C ILE A 289 -20.63 -0.22 -0.55
N VAL A 290 -21.59 -0.99 -1.04
CA VAL A 290 -22.57 -0.53 -2.02
C VAL A 290 -23.83 -0.09 -1.31
N ASN A 291 -24.44 1.02 -1.75
CA ASN A 291 -25.74 1.45 -1.23
C ASN A 291 -26.83 0.44 -1.65
N PRO A 292 -27.41 -0.34 -0.71
CA PRO A 292 -28.39 -1.37 -1.03
C PRO A 292 -29.66 -0.80 -1.67
N GLU A 293 -30.02 0.44 -1.33
CA GLU A 293 -31.24 1.09 -1.79
C GLU A 293 -31.16 1.55 -3.26
N THR A 294 -29.95 1.70 -3.80
CA THR A 294 -29.73 2.17 -5.18
C THR A 294 -28.97 1.15 -6.03
N ALA A 295 -28.54 0.01 -5.46
CA ALA A 295 -27.75 -1.00 -6.14
C ALA A 295 -28.36 -1.48 -7.47
N ILE A 296 -29.67 -1.79 -7.47
CA ILE A 296 -30.38 -2.27 -8.66
C ILE A 296 -30.49 -1.15 -9.71
N SER A 297 -30.97 0.04 -9.30
CA SER A 297 -31.19 1.17 -10.22
C SER A 297 -29.90 1.78 -10.75
N CYS A 298 -28.78 1.59 -10.05
CA CYS A 298 -27.46 2.11 -10.40
C CYS A 298 -26.48 1.01 -10.86
N LYS A 299 -26.96 -0.20 -11.20
CA LYS A 299 -26.11 -1.34 -11.61
C LYS A 299 -25.10 -0.98 -12.70
N ALA A 300 -25.52 -0.24 -13.73
CA ALA A 300 -24.63 0.19 -14.80
C ALA A 300 -23.52 1.14 -14.31
N ALA A 301 -23.81 2.01 -13.34
CA ALA A 301 -22.83 2.91 -12.75
C ALA A 301 -21.84 2.13 -11.86
N LEU A 302 -22.35 1.17 -11.09
CA LEU A 302 -21.53 0.29 -10.26
C LEU A 302 -20.60 -0.60 -11.10
N LEU A 303 -21.04 -1.08 -12.28
CA LEU A 303 -20.18 -1.79 -13.22
C LEU A 303 -19.06 -0.90 -13.78
N LEU A 304 -19.33 0.37 -14.05
CA LEU A 304 -18.29 1.32 -14.45
C LEU A 304 -17.27 1.53 -13.34
N LEU A 305 -17.73 1.71 -12.09
CA LEU A 305 -16.84 1.79 -10.93
C LEU A 305 -16.06 0.49 -10.72
N HIS A 306 -16.68 -0.67 -10.96
CA HIS A 306 -15.98 -1.96 -10.92
C HIS A 306 -14.75 -1.98 -11.83
N ASN A 307 -14.91 -1.50 -13.06
CA ASN A 307 -13.82 -1.43 -14.02
C ASN A 307 -12.74 -0.42 -13.64
N VAL A 308 -13.07 0.61 -12.85
CA VAL A 308 -12.10 1.61 -12.36
C VAL A 308 -11.03 0.96 -11.50
N TYR A 309 -11.42 0.08 -10.58
CA TYR A 309 -10.46 -0.60 -9.72
C TYR A 309 -9.94 -1.92 -10.31
N ALA A 310 -10.76 -2.69 -11.04
CA ALA A 310 -10.28 -3.92 -11.67
C ALA A 310 -9.23 -3.64 -12.77
N GLY A 311 -9.36 -2.54 -13.51
CA GLY A 311 -8.40 -2.12 -14.54
C GLY A 311 -7.07 -1.58 -14.00
N SER A 312 -6.87 -1.55 -12.69
CA SER A 312 -5.61 -1.14 -12.08
C SER A 312 -4.67 -2.32 -11.77
N ASP A 313 -5.19 -3.54 -11.87
CA ASP A 313 -4.54 -4.78 -11.43
C ASP A 313 -3.66 -5.42 -12.53
N PHE A 314 -3.22 -4.62 -13.51
CA PHE A 314 -2.25 -5.08 -14.49
C PHE A 314 -0.87 -5.11 -13.83
N SER A 315 -0.34 -6.33 -13.64
CA SER A 315 1.05 -6.60 -13.27
C SER A 315 1.97 -5.69 -14.08
N ASP A 316 2.89 -4.99 -13.41
CA ASP A 316 3.83 -4.12 -14.11
C ASP A 316 4.74 -5.00 -14.99
N PRO A 317 4.86 -4.74 -16.30
CA PRO A 317 5.65 -5.59 -17.20
C PRO A 317 7.14 -5.65 -16.84
N ARG A 318 7.63 -4.74 -15.99
CA ARG A 318 8.99 -4.74 -15.47
C ARG A 318 9.18 -5.63 -14.25
N GLU A 319 8.09 -6.11 -13.62
CA GLU A 319 8.17 -7.01 -12.47
C GLU A 319 9.01 -8.23 -12.83
N SER A 320 10.02 -8.50 -12.00
CA SER A 320 10.81 -9.70 -12.17
C SER A 320 9.92 -10.93 -12.04
N PRO A 321 10.03 -11.93 -12.93
CA PRO A 321 9.19 -13.12 -12.87
C PRO A 321 9.47 -13.91 -11.59
N SER A 322 8.46 -14.63 -11.11
CA SER A 322 8.62 -15.51 -9.96
C SER A 322 9.69 -16.58 -10.25
N ARG A 323 10.66 -16.70 -9.34
CA ARG A 323 11.75 -17.69 -9.43
C ARG A 323 11.50 -18.78 -8.42
N LYS A 324 11.72 -20.04 -8.79
CA LYS A 324 11.62 -21.16 -7.85
C LYS A 324 12.59 -20.92 -6.69
N ILE A 325 12.07 -20.95 -5.46
CA ILE A 325 12.90 -20.86 -4.27
C ILE A 325 13.60 -22.22 -4.15
N ASN A 326 14.93 -22.21 -4.19
CA ASN A 326 15.70 -23.43 -3.97
C ASN A 326 15.57 -23.82 -2.51
N THR A 327 14.85 -24.90 -2.24
CA THR A 327 14.73 -25.49 -0.89
C THR A 327 15.95 -26.33 -0.52
N GLU A 328 16.88 -26.52 -1.45
CA GLU A 328 18.15 -27.23 -1.27
C GLU A 328 19.28 -26.23 -1.00
N LEU A 329 19.88 -26.34 0.20
CA LEU A 329 21.12 -25.64 0.53
C LEU A 329 22.31 -26.41 -0.06
N ASN A 330 22.88 -25.91 -1.15
CA ASN A 330 24.15 -26.40 -1.66
C ASN A 330 25.29 -25.82 -0.81
N LEU A 331 25.62 -26.51 0.29
CA LEU A 331 26.74 -26.16 1.14
C LEU A 331 28.03 -26.75 0.57
N PRO A 332 29.08 -25.94 0.31
CA PRO A 332 30.40 -26.46 -0.04
C PRO A 332 30.89 -27.48 0.98
N ALA A 333 31.61 -28.51 0.53
CA ALA A 333 32.26 -29.46 1.43
C ALA A 333 33.18 -28.70 2.41
N GLY A 334 32.99 -28.93 3.71
CA GLY A 334 33.71 -28.21 4.77
C GLY A 334 32.97 -26.99 5.35
N THR A 335 31.74 -26.71 4.92
CA THR A 335 30.92 -25.65 5.55
C THR A 335 30.71 -25.97 7.04
N GLN A 336 31.09 -25.03 7.90
CA GLN A 336 30.84 -25.12 9.34
C GLN A 336 29.59 -24.29 9.67
N LEU A 337 28.66 -24.91 10.40
CA LEU A 337 27.46 -24.25 10.91
C LEU A 337 27.59 -24.09 12.42
N TRP A 338 27.29 -22.90 12.93
CA TRP A 338 27.22 -22.61 14.37
C TRP A 338 25.83 -22.07 14.71
N LEU A 339 25.28 -22.57 15.81
CA LEU A 339 24.08 -21.99 16.41
C LEU A 339 24.48 -20.68 17.09
N SER A 340 23.71 -19.61 16.87
CA SER A 340 23.96 -18.35 17.58
C SER A 340 23.82 -18.58 19.10
N PRO A 341 24.60 -17.89 19.95
CA PRO A 341 24.60 -18.07 21.40
C PRO A 341 23.20 -17.99 22.04
N ASN A 342 22.32 -17.16 21.46
CA ASN A 342 20.96 -16.94 21.97
C ASN A 342 19.99 -18.10 21.68
N ILE A 343 20.22 -18.90 20.64
CA ILE A 343 19.39 -20.07 20.32
C ILE A 343 19.78 -21.26 21.21
N SER A 344 21.07 -21.38 21.54
CA SER A 344 21.59 -22.35 22.50
C SER A 344 20.91 -22.21 23.87
N ASP A 345 20.77 -20.98 24.34
CA ASP A 345 20.09 -20.64 25.60
C ASP A 345 18.58 -20.91 25.56
N LEU A 346 17.94 -20.71 24.40
CA LEU A 346 16.51 -21.01 24.20
C LEU A 346 16.26 -22.53 24.20
N MET A 347 17.17 -23.30 23.60
CA MET A 347 17.14 -24.76 23.55
C MET A 347 17.40 -25.39 24.93
N LEU A 348 18.28 -24.79 25.74
CA LEU A 348 18.52 -25.22 27.12
C LEU A 348 17.33 -24.90 28.05
N LYS A 349 16.56 -23.84 27.77
CA LYS A 349 15.35 -23.47 28.53
C LYS A 349 14.11 -24.24 28.11
N ALA A 350 14.07 -24.78 26.90
CA ALA A 350 13.02 -25.69 26.44
C ALA A 350 13.26 -27.08 27.03
N SER A 351 12.97 -27.25 28.31
CA SER A 351 13.05 -28.53 29.04
C SER A 351 11.94 -29.50 28.63
N ASP A 352 11.86 -29.82 27.33
CA ASP A 352 11.14 -30.99 26.82
C ASP A 352 12.16 -32.01 26.27
N PRO A 353 12.46 -33.07 27.06
CA PRO A 353 13.33 -34.15 26.62
C PRO A 353 12.86 -34.84 25.33
N GLY A 354 11.56 -34.80 25.02
CA GLY A 354 10.97 -35.36 23.80
C GLY A 354 11.36 -34.58 22.55
N PHE A 355 11.33 -33.24 22.62
CA PHE A 355 11.74 -32.36 21.54
C PHE A 355 13.23 -32.50 21.21
N ILE A 356 14.10 -32.54 22.23
CA ILE A 356 15.55 -32.76 22.03
C ILE A 356 15.81 -34.12 21.39
N LYS A 357 15.07 -35.16 21.78
CA LYS A 357 15.24 -36.51 21.23
C LYS A 357 14.85 -36.60 19.76
N GLU A 358 13.77 -35.95 19.33
CA GLU A 358 13.38 -35.91 17.92
C GLU A 358 14.27 -34.98 17.09
N LEU A 359 14.68 -33.83 17.62
CA LEU A 359 15.64 -32.96 16.94
C LEU A 359 16.98 -33.68 16.69
N MET A 360 17.49 -34.42 17.68
CA MET A 360 18.71 -35.22 17.54
C MET A 360 18.53 -36.40 16.58
N LYS A 361 17.31 -36.91 16.42
CA LYS A 361 16.97 -37.95 15.43
C LYS A 361 17.04 -37.37 14.03
N VAL A 362 16.40 -36.22 13.79
CA VAL A 362 16.42 -35.46 12.53
C VAL A 362 17.83 -35.02 12.16
N LEU A 363 18.63 -34.55 13.13
CA LEU A 363 20.03 -34.18 12.91
C LEU A 363 20.90 -35.41 12.59
N ARG A 364 20.64 -36.59 13.18
CA ARG A 364 21.35 -37.83 12.83
C ARG A 364 21.00 -38.39 11.46
N THR A 365 19.75 -38.24 11.00
CA THR A 365 19.35 -38.65 9.64
C THR A 365 19.79 -37.65 8.57
N THR A 366 19.98 -36.38 8.91
CA THR A 366 20.34 -35.31 7.95
C THR A 366 21.84 -34.99 7.92
N LEU A 367 22.56 -35.20 9.03
CA LEU A 367 24.03 -35.05 9.14
C LEU A 367 24.66 -36.40 9.50
N MET A 368 24.75 -37.31 8.53
CA MET A 368 25.59 -38.50 8.65
C MET A 368 26.91 -38.34 7.90
N ILE A 369 27.61 -37.20 8.07
CA ILE A 369 29.02 -37.06 7.70
C ILE A 369 29.77 -36.30 8.80
N SER A 370 30.73 -37.00 9.40
CA SER A 370 31.80 -36.52 10.29
C SER A 370 31.46 -36.22 11.76
N LEU A 371 31.09 -37.26 12.52
CA LEU A 371 31.27 -37.32 13.98
C LEU A 371 32.29 -38.38 14.40
N LYS A 372 33.21 -38.80 13.50
CA LYS A 372 34.24 -39.80 13.81
C LYS A 372 35.56 -39.24 14.34
N HIS A 373 35.76 -37.92 14.46
CA HIS A 373 37.07 -37.33 14.82
C HIS A 373 37.08 -36.35 16.00
N LEU A 374 36.08 -36.40 16.90
CA LEU A 374 36.05 -35.51 18.07
C LEU A 374 36.19 -36.21 19.42
N TRP A 375 36.59 -37.48 19.45
CA TRP A 375 36.94 -38.21 20.69
C TRP A 375 38.28 -38.95 20.54
N ALA A 376 39.32 -38.23 20.10
CA ALA A 376 40.72 -38.64 20.20
C ALA A 376 41.65 -37.41 20.13
N ALA A 377 41.68 -36.64 21.21
CA ALA A 377 42.80 -35.81 21.68
C ALA A 377 42.45 -35.25 23.06
#